data_AF-A0A3M0A726-F1
#
_entry.id   AF-A0A3M0A726-F1
#
_cell.length_a   1.000
_cell.length_b   1.000
_cell.length_c   1.000
_cell.angle_alpha   90.00
_cell.angle_beta   90.00
_cell.angle_gamma   90.00
#
_symmetry.space_group_name_H-M   'P 1'
#
loop_
_entity.id
_entity.type
_entity.pdbx_description
1 polymer ?
#
loop_
_entity_poly.entity_id
_entity_poly.type
_entity_poly.pdbx_seq_one_letter_code
_entity_poly.pdbx_strand_id
1 'polypeptide(L)'
;MRIVNFSEARNHLKSVLDQVVNDADYTVITRRDSEDTVVMSLDHFNGLMETVHLLKSPANAAHLAESIAQFKSGAVIDGGLTDD
;
A
#
# COMPACT_ATOMS: atom_id res chain seq x y z
N MET A 1 5.98 -0.30 -11.22
CA MET A 1 4.89 -1.00 -11.92
C MET A 1 5.46 -1.81 -13.07
N ARG A 2 5.20 -3.13 -13.08
CA ARG A 2 5.57 -4.05 -14.18
C ARG A 2 4.31 -4.63 -14.81
N ILE A 3 4.33 -4.85 -16.13
CA ILE A 3 3.24 -5.52 -16.85
C ILE A 3 3.81 -6.78 -17.50
N VAL A 4 3.18 -7.92 -17.23
CA VAL A 4 3.55 -9.22 -17.81
C VAL A 4 2.32 -9.91 -18.37
N ASN A 5 2.49 -10.73 -19.39
CA ASN A 5 1.38 -11.57 -19.84
C ASN A 5 1.20 -12.79 -18.94
N PHE A 6 0.02 -13.41 -18.99
CA PHE A 6 -0.29 -14.61 -18.20
C PHE A 6 0.73 -15.75 -18.34
N SER A 7 1.27 -16.00 -19.54
CA SER A 7 2.21 -17.10 -19.75
C SER A 7 3.56 -16.83 -19.09
N GLU A 8 4.06 -15.60 -19.15
CA GLU A 8 5.26 -15.17 -18.43
C GLU A 8 5.07 -15.27 -16.91
N ALA A 9 3.96 -14.73 -16.39
CA ALA A 9 3.65 -14.80 -14.96
C ALA A 9 3.55 -16.25 -14.47
N ARG A 10 2.91 -17.14 -15.23
CA ARG A 10 2.79 -18.55 -14.89
C ARG A 10 4.14 -19.26 -14.88
N ASN A 11 4.98 -19.01 -15.89
CA ASN A 11 6.27 -19.68 -16.03
C ASN A 11 7.32 -19.17 -15.01
N HIS A 12 7.14 -17.95 -14.49
CA HIS A 12 8.09 -17.29 -13.59
C HIS A 12 7.44 -16.81 -12.29
N LEU A 13 6.39 -17.49 -11.81
CA LEU A 13 5.57 -17.01 -10.68
C LEU A 13 6.38 -16.69 -9.43
N LYS A 14 7.34 -17.55 -9.06
CA LYS A 14 8.22 -17.29 -7.91
C LYS A 14 8.97 -15.97 -8.04
N SER A 15 9.56 -15.70 -9.20
CA SER A 15 10.30 -14.46 -9.43
C SER A 15 9.39 -13.24 -9.38
N VAL A 16 8.14 -13.36 -9.88
CA VAL A 16 7.16 -12.28 -9.79
C VAL A 16 6.81 -11.99 -8.33
N LEU A 17 6.57 -13.04 -7.52
CA LEU A 17 6.26 -12.89 -6.09
C LEU A 17 7.44 -12.31 -5.30
N ASP A 18 8.66 -12.82 -5.51
CA ASP A 18 9.85 -12.29 -4.85
C ASP A 18 10.05 -10.81 -5.20
N GLN A 19 9.80 -10.43 -6.46
CA GLN A 19 9.97 -9.07 -6.92
C GLN A 19 8.95 -8.10 -6.29
N VAL A 20 7.65 -8.43 -6.26
CA VAL A 20 6.64 -7.54 -5.65
C VAL A 20 6.85 -7.34 -4.15
N VAL A 21 7.49 -8.30 -3.48
CA VAL A 21 7.89 -8.17 -2.07
C VAL A 21 9.11 -7.25 -1.94
N ASN A 22 10.18 -7.50 -2.70
CA ASN A 22 11.44 -6.76 -2.58
C ASN A 22 11.33 -5.31 -3.04
N ASP A 23 10.58 -5.06 -4.12
CA ASP A 23 10.45 -3.74 -4.72
C ASP A 23 9.33 -2.92 -4.05
N ALA A 24 8.57 -3.54 -3.13
CA ALA A 24 7.37 -2.96 -2.51
C ALA A 24 6.42 -2.32 -3.54
N ASP A 25 6.23 -3.00 -4.67
CA ASP A 25 5.50 -2.53 -5.85
C ASP A 25 4.59 -3.64 -6.38
N TYR A 26 3.76 -3.34 -7.38
CA TYR A 26 2.80 -4.27 -7.95
C TYR A 26 3.10 -4.63 -9.41
N THR A 27 2.67 -5.82 -9.79
CA THR A 27 2.73 -6.35 -11.15
C THR A 27 1.33 -6.55 -11.71
N VAL A 28 1.07 -6.03 -12.90
CA VAL A 28 -0.14 -6.28 -13.67
C VAL A 28 0.08 -7.51 -14.55
N ILE A 29 -0.84 -8.48 -14.47
CA ILE A 29 -0.87 -9.66 -15.32
C ILE A 29 -1.98 -9.47 -16.34
N THR A 30 -1.60 -9.38 -17.62
CA THR A 30 -2.55 -9.27 -18.72
C THR A 30 -3.01 -10.63 -19.23
N ARG A 31 -4.30 -10.74 -19.56
CA ARG A 31 -4.91 -12.00 -20.01
C ARG A 31 -5.63 -11.79 -21.34
N ARG A 32 -5.48 -12.74 -22.26
CA ARG A 32 -5.95 -12.58 -23.65
C ARG A 32 -7.49 -12.60 -23.75
N ASP A 33 -8.14 -13.38 -22.89
CA ASP A 33 -9.60 -13.63 -22.92
C ASP A 33 -10.27 -13.33 -21.55
N SER A 34 -9.65 -12.49 -20.71
CA SER A 34 -10.21 -12.09 -19.41
C SER A 34 -9.58 -10.79 -18.92
N GLU A 35 -10.14 -10.20 -17.88
CA GLU A 35 -9.69 -8.93 -17.30
C GLU A 35 -8.26 -9.01 -16.76
N ASP A 36 -7.55 -7.89 -16.71
CA ASP A 36 -6.21 -7.84 -16.11
C ASP A 36 -6.29 -7.98 -14.58
N THR A 37 -5.22 -8.50 -13.98
CA THR A 37 -5.15 -8.68 -12.52
C THR A 37 -3.88 -8.07 -11.94
N VAL A 38 -3.93 -7.62 -10.69
CA VAL A 38 -2.77 -7.09 -9.98
C VAL A 38 -2.28 -8.11 -8.96
N VAL A 39 -0.95 -8.28 -8.90
CA VAL A 39 -0.25 -9.00 -7.84
C VAL A 39 0.64 -8.02 -7.10
N MET A 40 0.59 -8.05 -5.77
CA MET A 40 1.39 -7.21 -4.87
C MET A 40 1.71 -8.00 -3.59
N SER A 41 2.65 -7.51 -2.79
CA SER A 41 2.90 -8.11 -1.47
C SER A 41 1.73 -7.89 -0.51
N LEU A 42 1.59 -8.77 0.49
CA LEU A 42 0.57 -8.64 1.52
C LEU A 42 0.71 -7.33 2.30
N ASP A 43 1.94 -6.95 2.64
CA ASP A 43 2.22 -5.71 3.38
C ASP A 43 1.81 -4.48 2.56
N HIS A 44 2.08 -4.47 1.26
CA HIS A 44 1.65 -3.39 0.38
C HIS A 44 0.13 -3.32 0.27
N PHE A 45 -0.54 -4.47 0.12
CA PHE A 45 -2.00 -4.54 0.12
C PHE A 45 -2.60 -4.00 1.42
N ASN A 46 -2.07 -4.43 2.57
CA ASN A 46 -2.54 -3.98 3.88
C ASN A 46 -2.34 -2.47 4.07
N GLY A 47 -1.17 -1.93 3.69
CA GLY A 47 -0.90 -0.49 3.76
C GLY A 47 -1.85 0.35 2.89
N LEU A 48 -2.20 -0.14 1.70
CA LEU A 48 -3.21 0.50 0.84
C LEU A 48 -4.59 0.47 1.51
N MET A 49 -4.99 -0.68 2.05
CA MET A 49 -6.30 -0.83 2.71
C MET A 49 -6.40 0.02 3.98
N GLU A 50 -5.33 0.12 4.76
CA GLU A 50 -5.25 0.99 5.93
C GLU A 50 -5.33 2.47 5.53
N THR A 51 -4.62 2.88 4.48
CA THR A 51 -4.71 4.25 3.95
C THR A 51 -6.13 4.57 3.50
N VAL A 52 -6.78 3.67 2.77
CA VAL A 52 -8.19 3.82 2.38
C VAL A 52 -9.08 3.92 3.60
N HIS A 53 -8.84 3.11 4.63
CA HIS A 53 -9.59 3.15 5.88
C HIS A 53 -9.46 4.51 6.60
N LEU A 54 -8.22 4.98 6.81
CA LEU A 54 -7.93 6.24 7.48
C LEU A 54 -8.53 7.44 6.74
N LEU A 55 -8.51 7.41 5.40
CA LEU A 55 -8.99 8.52 4.58
C LEU A 55 -10.49 8.43 4.24
N LYS A 56 -11.19 7.36 4.64
CA LYS A 56 -12.60 7.14 4.32
C LYS A 56 -13.53 8.23 4.87
N SER A 57 -13.22 8.78 6.05
CA SER A 57 -14.00 9.85 6.67
C SER A 57 -13.34 11.20 6.37
N PRO A 58 -14.05 12.17 5.76
CA PRO A 58 -13.48 13.50 5.51
C PRO A 58 -13.00 14.20 6.79
N ALA A 59 -13.71 14.00 7.92
CA ALA A 59 -13.31 14.55 9.20
C ALA A 59 -11.99 13.93 9.71
N ASN A 60 -11.85 12.60 9.59
CA ASN A 60 -10.61 11.92 9.99
C ASN A 60 -9.45 12.26 9.07
N ALA A 61 -9.69 12.37 7.76
CA ALA A 61 -8.68 12.76 6.79
C ALA A 61 -8.16 14.19 7.05
N ALA A 62 -9.06 15.14 7.36
CA ALA A 62 -8.68 16.50 7.71
C ALA A 62 -7.87 16.56 9.01
N HIS A 63 -8.35 15.86 10.05
CA HIS A 63 -7.64 15.77 11.32
C HIS A 63 -6.25 15.15 11.16
N LEU A 64 -6.13 14.03 10.44
CA LEU A 64 -4.85 13.38 10.17
C LEU A 64 -3.89 14.29 9.40
N ALA A 65 -4.39 15.01 8.39
CA ALA A 65 -3.59 15.97 7.63
C ALA A 65 -3.06 17.12 8.51
N GLU A 66 -3.89 17.63 9.42
CA GLU A 66 -3.49 18.63 10.41
C GLU A 66 -2.42 18.09 11.36
N SER A 67 -2.63 16.91 11.96
CA SER A 67 -1.66 16.28 12.86
C SER A 67 -0.31 16.04 12.18
N ILE A 68 -0.31 15.61 10.92
CA ILE A 68 0.93 15.45 10.13
C ILE A 68 1.63 16.80 9.92
N ALA A 69 0.87 17.87 9.66
CA ALA A 69 1.43 19.22 9.47
C ALA A 69 2.04 19.77 10.78
N GLN A 70 1.35 19.59 11.91
CA GLN A 70 1.84 19.93 13.25
C GLN A 70 3.13 19.17 13.59
N PHE A 71 3.16 17.86 13.33
CA PHE A 71 4.36 17.05 13.54
C PHE A 71 5.55 17.55 12.70
N LYS A 72 5.32 17.83 11.41
CA LYS A 72 6.36 18.34 10.50
C LYS A 72 6.86 19.75 10.86
N SER A 73 6.03 20.57 11.49
CA SER A 73 6.42 21.91 11.96
C SER A 73 7.08 21.90 13.34
N GLY A 74 7.18 20.73 14.00
CA GLY A 74 7.70 20.59 15.35
C GLY A 74 6.73 21.03 16.45
N ALA A 75 5.46 21.29 16.11
CA ALA A 75 4.40 21.57 17.07
C ALA A 75 3.91 20.27 17.73
N VAL A 76 4.81 19.60 18.46
CA VAL A 76 4.57 18.34 19.16
C VAL A 76 4.57 18.57 20.67
N ILE A 77 3.74 17.82 21.38
CA ILE A 77 3.75 17.77 22.84
C ILE A 77 4.40 16.45 23.22
N ASP A 78 5.52 16.51 23.94
CA ASP A 78 6.13 15.32 24.54
C ASP A 78 5.33 14.94 25.79
N GLY A 79 4.61 13.82 25.70
CA GLY A 79 3.80 13.27 26.76
C GLY A 79 4.25 11.85 27.05
N GLY A 80 4.56 11.56 28.32
CA GLY A 80 4.79 10.19 28.77
C GLY A 80 3.53 9.34 28.60
N LEU A 81 3.71 8.02 28.50
CA LEU A 81 2.60 7.09 28.56
C LEU A 81 1.96 7.19 29.95
N THR A 82 0.65 7.43 30.01
CA THR A 82 -0.13 7.42 31.25
C THR A 82 -0.75 6.04 31.42
N ASP A 83 -0.59 5.44 32.60
CA ASP A 83 -1.05 4.07 32.93
C ASP A 83 -2.56 3.96 33.25
N ASP A 84 -3.39 4.86 32.70
CA ASP A 84 -4.85 4.81 32.93
C ASP A 84 -5.53 3.63 32.21
#